data_AF-B9FQC9-F1
#
_entry.id   AF-B9FQC9-F1
#
_cell.length_a   1.000
_cell.length_b   1.000
_cell.length_c   1.000
_cell.angle_alpha   90.00
_cell.angle_beta   90.00
_cell.angle_gamma   90.00
#
_symmetry.space_group_name_H-M   'P 1'
#
loop_
_entity.id
_entity.type
_entity.pdbx_description
1 polymer ?
#
loop_
_entity_poly.entity_id
_entity_poly.type
_entity_poly.pdbx_seq_one_letter_code
_entity_poly.pdbx_strand_id
1 'polypeptide(L)'
;MPVGEGSSDTSLELVTNVTISEVEVKEKGGKYWVGLKESSTNTWTLKSEALLKGSFSVRFLVKNGSYHVIDNVIPESFTAGTEYKNGINL
;
A
#
# COMPACT_ATOMS: atom_id res chain seq x y z
N MET A 1 -4.92 6.49 3.06
CA MET A 1 -3.85 5.49 2.98
C MET A 1 -2.55 6.12 3.46
N PRO A 2 -2.22 5.91 4.74
CA PRO A 2 -0.95 6.31 5.32
C PRO A 2 0.23 5.54 4.71
N VAL A 3 1.24 6.27 4.23
CA VAL A 3 2.55 5.71 3.85
C VAL A 3 3.46 5.76 5.08
N GLY A 4 4.03 4.63 5.47
CA GLY A 4 4.88 4.51 6.66
C GLY A 4 6.20 5.28 6.52
N GLU A 5 6.77 5.70 7.66
CA GLU A 5 8.04 6.44 7.71
C GLU A 5 9.24 5.63 7.19
N GLY A 6 9.17 4.30 7.19
CA GLY A 6 10.21 3.43 6.63
C GLY A 6 10.18 3.30 5.10
N SER A 7 9.30 4.04 4.41
CA SER A 7 9.21 4.02 2.95
C SER A 7 10.36 4.77 2.28
N SER A 8 10.78 4.29 1.13
CA SER A 8 11.87 4.83 0.30
C SER A 8 11.64 4.47 -1.17
N ASP A 9 12.55 4.83 -2.06
CA ASP A 9 12.43 4.50 -3.49
C ASP A 9 12.43 2.98 -3.78
N THR A 10 12.82 2.14 -2.82
CA THR A 10 12.87 0.66 -2.96
C THR A 10 12.01 -0.08 -1.94
N SER A 11 11.31 0.65 -1.06
CA SER A 11 10.48 0.09 0.00
C SER A 11 9.20 0.89 0.15
N LEU A 12 8.06 0.22 0.17
CA LEU A 12 6.76 0.85 0.43
C LEU A 12 6.14 0.23 1.68
N GLU A 13 5.88 1.07 2.67
CA GLU A 13 5.13 0.70 3.87
C GLU A 13 3.73 1.31 3.82
N LEU A 14 2.71 0.49 4.01
CA LEU A 14 1.32 0.92 4.17
C LEU A 14 0.88 0.63 5.60
N VAL A 15 0.46 1.67 6.30
CA VAL A 15 -0.08 1.55 7.66
C VAL A 15 -1.59 1.57 7.59
N THR A 16 -2.22 0.58 8.22
CA THR A 16 -3.68 0.43 8.24
C THR A 16 -4.20 0.76 9.66
N ASN A 17 -5.35 1.43 9.77
CA ASN A 17 -5.97 1.71 11.07
C ASN A 17 -7.08 0.71 11.44
N VAL A 18 -7.31 -0.30 10.61
CA VAL A 18 -8.19 -1.44 10.88
C VAL A 18 -7.43 -2.76 10.69
N THR A 19 -7.97 -3.86 11.23
CA THR A 19 -7.35 -5.18 11.05
C THR A 19 -7.58 -5.70 9.63
N ILE A 20 -6.47 -5.85 8.90
CA ILE A 20 -6.43 -6.35 7.52
C ILE A 20 -5.87 -7.77 7.50
N SER A 21 -6.38 -8.61 6.58
CA SER A 21 -5.89 -9.97 6.36
C SER A 21 -4.91 -10.07 5.19
N GLU A 22 -5.04 -9.19 4.21
CA GLU A 22 -4.21 -9.17 3.01
C GLU A 22 -4.13 -7.74 2.47
N VAL A 23 -2.93 -7.31 2.07
CA VAL A 23 -2.70 -6.05 1.34
C VAL A 23 -1.87 -6.35 0.11
N GLU A 24 -2.28 -5.81 -1.03
CA GLU A 24 -1.56 -5.95 -2.28
C GLU A 24 -1.54 -4.62 -3.03
N VAL A 25 -0.48 -4.39 -3.79
CA VAL A 25 -0.33 -3.17 -4.60
C VAL A 25 -0.13 -3.53 -6.06
N LYS A 26 -0.47 -2.58 -6.93
CA LYS A 26 -0.21 -2.69 -8.36
C LYS A 26 0.32 -1.37 -8.88
N GLU A 27 1.49 -1.42 -9.49
CA GLU A 27 2.09 -0.28 -10.20
C GLU A 27 1.20 0.16 -11.37
N LYS A 28 1.18 1.45 -11.67
CA LYS A 28 0.42 1.99 -12.79
C LYS A 28 0.91 1.40 -14.11
N GLY A 29 -0.01 0.81 -14.88
CA GLY A 29 0.31 0.07 -16.11
C GLY A 29 0.86 -1.34 -15.87
N GLY A 30 1.09 -1.73 -14.61
CA GLY A 30 1.41 -3.09 -14.22
C GLY A 30 0.22 -4.03 -14.41
N LYS A 31 0.52 -5.30 -14.73
CA LYS A 31 -0.50 -6.33 -14.99
C LYS A 31 -0.92 -7.08 -13.73
N TYR A 32 -0.04 -7.15 -12.74
CA TYR A 32 -0.18 -8.04 -11.59
C TYR A 32 -0.23 -7.26 -10.29
N TRP A 33 -1.06 -7.75 -9.37
CA TRP A 33 -1.02 -7.35 -7.98
C TRP A 33 0.11 -8.08 -7.27
N VAL A 34 0.80 -7.36 -6.39
CA VAL A 34 1.92 -7.87 -5.59
C VAL A 34 1.53 -7.79 -4.13
N GLY A 35 1.53 -8.94 -3.45
CA GLY A 35 1.23 -9.00 -2.03
C GLY A 35 2.32 -8.39 -1.17
N LEU A 36 1.89 -7.60 -0.19
CA LEU A 36 2.74 -7.04 0.84
C LEU A 36 2.83 -8.03 1.99
N LYS A 37 3.97 -8.01 2.68
CA LYS A 37 4.18 -8.79 3.90
C LYS A 37 3.90 -7.91 5.11
N GLU A 38 3.11 -8.40 6.07
CA GLU A 38 2.99 -7.75 7.37
C GLU A 38 4.36 -7.77 8.08
N SER A 39 4.92 -6.60 8.34
CA SER A 39 6.24 -6.43 8.96
C SER A 39 6.14 -6.13 10.45
N SER A 40 5.06 -5.46 10.86
CA SER A 40 4.62 -5.26 12.24
C SER A 40 3.10 -5.09 12.26
N THR A 41 2.48 -5.06 13.44
CA THR A 41 1.02 -4.94 13.56
C THR A 41 0.49 -3.81 12.68
N ASN A 42 -0.42 -4.15 11.77
CA ASN A 42 -1.08 -3.23 10.83
C ASN A 42 -0.15 -2.51 9.83
N THR A 43 1.13 -2.87 9.76
CA THR A 43 2.09 -2.31 8.80
C THR A 43 2.50 -3.36 7.79
N TRP A 44 2.27 -3.02 6.51
CA TRP A 44 2.46 -3.92 5.38
C TRP A 44 3.58 -3.37 4.51
N THR A 45 4.56 -4.20 4.20
CA THR A 45 5.77 -3.76 3.49
C THR A 45 5.95 -4.51 2.17
N LEU A 46 6.21 -3.76 1.11
CA LEU A 46 6.79 -4.22 -0.14
C LEU A 46 8.26 -3.80 -0.16
N LYS A 47 9.17 -4.75 -0.43
CA LYS A 47 10.59 -4.47 -0.68
C LYS A 47 10.93 -4.90 -2.10
N SER A 48 11.73 -4.10 -2.79
CA SER A 48 12.19 -4.35 -4.15
C SER A 48 13.70 -4.10 -4.24
N GLU A 49 14.39 -4.86 -5.09
CA GLU A 49 15.80 -4.59 -5.43
C GLU A 49 15.91 -3.44 -6.45
N ALA A 50 14.86 -3.21 -7.24
CA ALA A 50 14.75 -2.10 -8.18
C ALA A 50 13.93 -0.95 -7.59
N LEU A 51 14.09 0.24 -8.18
CA LEU A 51 13.25 1.39 -7.84
C LEU A 51 11.77 1.05 -8.11
N LEU A 52 10.95 1.34 -7.12
CA LEU A 52 9.50 1.23 -7.16
C LEU A 52 8.93 2.23 -8.16
N LYS A 53 8.04 1.77 -9.04
CA LYS A 53 7.41 2.59 -10.08
C LYS A 53 5.96 2.85 -9.75
N GLY A 54 5.72 3.92 -9.02
CA GLY A 54 4.36 4.40 -8.80
C GLY A 54 3.73 5.01 -10.06
N SER A 55 2.51 5.52 -10.00
CA SER A 55 1.59 5.47 -8.85
C SER A 55 1.12 4.05 -8.54
N PHE A 56 0.74 3.79 -7.29
CA PHE A 56 0.22 2.48 -6.86
C PHE A 56 -1.29 2.51 -6.67
N SER A 57 -1.97 1.54 -7.28
CA SER A 57 -3.27 1.07 -6.79
C SER A 57 -3.05 0.15 -5.59
N VAL A 58 -3.96 0.17 -4.63
CA VAL A 58 -3.93 -0.70 -3.44
C VAL A 58 -5.23 -1.51 -3.40
N ARG A 59 -5.13 -2.80 -3.09
CA ARG A 59 -6.27 -3.63 -2.71
C ARG A 59 -6.02 -4.29 -1.37
N PHE A 60 -7.07 -4.48 -0.60
CA PHE A 60 -6.96 -5.07 0.72
C PHE A 60 -8.23 -5.83 1.10
N LEU A 61 -8.05 -6.85 1.95
CA LEU A 61 -9.13 -7.62 2.57
C LEU A 61 -9.24 -7.26 4.05
N VAL A 62 -10.34 -6.64 4.46
CA VAL A 62 -10.61 -6.43 5.89
C VAL A 62 -10.88 -7.78 6.55
N LYS A 63 -10.30 -8.03 7.72
CA LYS A 63 -10.50 -9.30 8.44
C LYS A 63 -11.98 -9.52 8.74
N ASN A 64 -12.52 -10.67 8.30
CA ASN A 64 -13.95 -10.98 8.36
C ASN A 64 -14.86 -9.98 7.61
N GLY A 65 -14.30 -9.22 6.67
CA GLY A 65 -14.99 -8.17 5.93
C GLY A 65 -14.89 -8.34 4.43
N SER A 66 -15.00 -7.23 3.71
CA SER A 66 -14.97 -7.17 2.25
C SER A 66 -13.59 -6.85 1.70
N TYR A 67 -13.40 -7.20 0.42
CA TYR A 67 -12.32 -6.66 -0.38
C TYR A 67 -12.63 -5.22 -0.82
N HIS A 68 -11.59 -4.41 -0.86
CA HIS A 68 -11.63 -3.04 -1.35
C HIS A 68 -10.49 -2.83 -2.34
N VAL A 69 -10.75 -2.03 -3.36
CA VAL A 69 -9.77 -1.62 -4.37
C VAL A 69 -9.79 -0.11 -4.47
N ILE A 70 -8.60 0.46 -4.45
CA ILE A 70 -8.37 1.89 -4.57
C ILE A 70 -7.32 2.10 -5.66
N ASP A 71 -7.72 2.74 -6.77
CA ASP A 71 -6.83 2.94 -7.90
C ASP A 71 -5.95 4.19 -7.78
N ASN A 72 -4.65 4.02 -8.09
CA ASN A 72 -3.65 5.10 -8.17
C ASN A 72 -3.60 6.05 -6.97
N VAL A 73 -3.83 5.57 -5.75
CA VAL A 73 -3.90 6.42 -4.55
C VAL A 73 -2.55 6.89 -4.04
N ILE A 74 -1.49 6.11 -4.22
CA ILE A 74 -0.14 6.54 -3.85
C ILE A 74 0.54 7.07 -5.10
N PRO A 75 0.91 8.36 -5.15
CA PRO A 75 1.56 8.93 -6.32
C PRO A 75 2.97 8.36 -6.53
N GLU A 76 3.53 8.54 -7.72
CA GLU A 76 4.91 8.12 -8.03
C GLU A 76 5.93 8.82 -7.11
N SER A 77 5.75 10.12 -6.87
CA SER A 77 6.59 10.93 -5.97
C SER A 77 6.09 10.89 -4.53
N PHE A 78 5.70 9.72 -4.01
CA PHE A 78 5.17 9.62 -2.66
C PHE A 78 6.20 10.06 -1.62
N THR A 79 5.71 10.74 -0.60
CA THR A 79 6.49 11.12 0.59
C THR A 79 6.17 10.18 1.75
N ALA A 80 7.20 9.66 2.40
CA ALA A 80 7.08 8.86 3.62
C ALA A 80 6.38 9.66 4.73
N GLY A 81 5.59 8.99 5.57
CA GLY A 81 4.80 9.62 6.64
C GLY A 81 3.59 10.42 6.14
N THR A 82 3.30 10.43 4.83
CA THR A 82 2.16 11.17 4.26
C THR A 82 0.94 10.28 4.11
N GLU A 83 -0.23 10.82 4.44
CA GLU A 83 -1.52 10.18 4.19
C GLU A 83 -2.14 10.63 2.85
N TYR A 84 -2.38 9.69 1.94
CA TYR A 84 -3.11 9.93 0.70
C TYR A 84 -4.57 9.51 0.84
N LYS A 85 -5.49 10.46 0.75
CA LYS A 85 -6.93 10.24 0.97
C LYS A 85 -7.61 9.81 -0.32
N ASN A 86 -8.48 8.80 -0.23
CA ASN A 86 -9.35 8.36 -1.35
C ASN A 86 -10.82 8.14 -0.91
N GLY A 87 -11.31 8.91 0.07
CA GLY A 87 -12.69 8.77 0.58
C GLY A 87 -12.96 7.50 1.41
N ILE A 88 -12.04 6.53 1.41
CA ILE A 88 -12.04 5.36 2.29
C ILE A 88 -11.06 5.63 3.43
N ASN A 89 -11.56 5.64 4.66
CA ASN A 89 -10.79 5.80 5.89
C ASN A 89 -10.45 4.41 6.43
N LEU A 90 -9.17 4.12 6.67
CA LEU A 90 -8.63 2.76 6.52
C LEU A 90 -7.49 2.45 7.49
#